data_AF-A0A074MCE2-F1
#
_entry.id   AF-A0A074MCE2-F1
#
_cell.length_a   1.000
_cell.length_b   1.000
_cell.length_c   1.000
_cell.angle_alpha   90.00
_cell.angle_beta   90.00
_cell.angle_gamma   90.00
#
_symmetry.space_group_name_H-M   'P 1'
#
loop_
_entity.id
_entity.type
_entity.pdbx_description
1 polymer ?
#
loop_
_entity_poly.entity_id
_entity_poly.type
_entity_poly.pdbx_seq_one_letter_code
_entity_poly.pdbx_strand_id
1 'polypeptide(L)'
;MVNGLVNSLADEIRRDLAPVQSRRDIRVMERRKDLRKEDRRAFRDAVKATDENVTAACDGFDALETTNPAHVSVLFNIGLCRESAGDLEGALDYYARALEVDPGRDYPTDGLRRVRSRMRAEQDLAKRTAL
;
A
#
# COMPACT_ATOMS: atom_id res chain seq x y z
N MET A 1 -2.84 28.27 34.63
CA MET A 1 -3.44 28.40 33.28
C MET A 1 -2.38 28.49 32.17
N VAL A 2 -1.32 29.30 32.30
CA VAL A 2 -0.28 29.48 31.26
C VAL A 2 0.49 28.19 30.90
N ASN A 3 0.88 27.37 31.89
CA ASN A 3 1.63 26.13 31.60
C ASN A 3 0.83 25.10 30.77
N GLY A 4 -0.50 25.09 30.88
CA GLY A 4 -1.34 24.20 30.07
C GLY A 4 -1.33 24.57 28.58
N LEU A 5 -1.36 25.88 28.29
CA LEU A 5 -1.27 26.43 26.93
C LEU A 5 0.10 26.19 26.29
N VAL A 6 1.19 26.32 27.06
CA VAL A 6 2.55 26.07 26.57
C VAL A 6 2.72 24.59 26.19
N ASN A 7 2.23 23.66 27.03
CA ASN A 7 2.32 22.23 26.74
C ASN A 7 1.46 21.84 25.52
N SER A 8 0.24 22.39 25.39
CA SER A 8 -0.60 22.07 24.23
C SER A 8 0.00 22.58 22.92
N LEU A 9 0.59 23.79 22.93
CA LEU A 9 1.28 24.36 21.77
C LEU A 9 2.54 23.57 21.42
N ALA A 10 3.34 23.17 22.42
CA ALA A 10 4.53 22.36 22.19
C ALA A 10 4.17 20.99 21.59
N ASP A 11 3.08 20.36 22.04
CA ASP A 11 2.57 19.12 21.48
C ASP A 11 2.04 19.29 20.05
N GLU A 12 1.39 20.40 19.74
CA GLU A 12 0.90 20.73 18.40
C GLU A 12 2.06 20.94 17.42
N ILE A 13 3.02 21.79 17.78
CA ILE A 13 4.25 22.00 17.01
C ILE A 13 5.00 20.67 16.83
N ARG A 14 5.05 19.82 17.86
CA ARG A 14 5.67 18.50 17.76
C ARG A 14 4.94 17.60 16.77
N ARG A 15 3.60 17.59 16.75
CA ARG A 15 2.82 16.81 15.76
C ARG A 15 3.03 17.31 14.33
N ASP A 16 3.25 18.61 14.16
CA ASP A 16 3.49 19.21 12.85
C ASP A 16 4.89 18.88 12.29
N LEU A 17 5.87 18.68 13.18
CA LEU A 17 7.29 18.56 12.79
C LEU A 17 7.89 17.17 12.98
N ALA A 18 7.42 16.41 13.98
CA ALA A 18 7.99 15.12 14.33
C ALA A 18 7.25 13.97 13.62
N PRO A 19 7.96 12.95 13.13
CA PRO A 19 7.32 11.75 12.59
C PRO A 19 6.37 11.12 13.61
N VAL A 20 5.16 10.78 13.18
CA VAL A 20 4.20 10.04 13.98
C VAL A 20 4.07 8.61 13.45
N GLN A 21 4.03 7.64 14.36
CA GLN A 21 3.71 6.26 13.99
C GLN A 21 2.21 6.18 13.68
N SER A 22 1.84 5.73 12.49
CA SER A 22 0.44 5.50 12.11
C SER A 22 0.22 4.03 11.76
N ARG A 23 -0.82 3.40 12.33
CA ARG A 23 -1.35 2.12 11.85
C ARG A 23 -2.54 2.41 10.93
N ARG A 24 -2.60 1.76 9.77
CA ARG A 24 -3.69 1.94 8.80
C ARG A 24 -4.21 0.57 8.43
N ASP A 25 -5.53 0.42 8.44
CA ASP A 25 -6.18 -0.77 7.91
C ASP A 25 -6.37 -0.57 6.41
N ILE A 26 -5.56 -1.26 5.62
CA ILE A 26 -5.58 -1.15 4.16
C ILE A 26 -6.41 -2.30 3.62
N ARG A 27 -7.46 -1.97 2.86
CA ARG A 27 -8.33 -2.96 2.25
C ARG A 27 -7.74 -3.46 0.93
N VAL A 28 -7.76 -4.77 0.73
CA VAL A 28 -7.46 -5.40 -0.56
C VAL A 28 -8.55 -5.11 -1.58
N MET A 29 -8.21 -5.13 -2.87
CA MET A 29 -9.20 -4.96 -3.92
C MET A 29 -9.75 -6.32 -4.34
N GLU A 30 -11.07 -6.51 -4.23
CA GLU A 30 -11.73 -7.80 -4.45
C GLU A 30 -12.53 -7.86 -5.76
N ARG A 31 -12.40 -6.84 -6.62
CA ARG A 31 -13.15 -6.75 -7.87
C ARG A 31 -12.65 -7.82 -8.84
N ARG A 32 -13.57 -8.53 -9.48
CA ARG A 32 -13.29 -9.64 -10.44
C ARG A 32 -13.74 -9.33 -11.87
N LYS A 33 -14.02 -8.04 -12.16
CA LYS A 33 -14.43 -7.61 -13.49
C LYS A 33 -13.25 -7.81 -14.43
N ASP A 34 -13.49 -8.37 -15.60
CA ASP A 34 -12.47 -8.65 -16.63
C ASP A 34 -11.43 -9.72 -16.21
N LEU A 35 -11.67 -10.42 -15.08
CA LEU A 35 -10.90 -11.60 -14.67
C LEU A 35 -11.32 -12.84 -15.48
N ARG A 36 -10.34 -13.62 -15.95
CA ARG A 36 -10.57 -14.91 -16.60
C ARG A 36 -11.41 -15.83 -15.72
N LYS A 37 -12.32 -16.59 -16.31
CA LYS A 37 -13.31 -17.41 -15.56
C LYS A 37 -12.62 -18.49 -14.74
N GLU A 38 -11.58 -19.08 -15.30
CA GLU A 38 -10.76 -20.15 -14.74
C GLU A 38 -10.01 -19.66 -13.49
N ASP A 39 -9.62 -18.39 -13.48
CA ASP A 39 -8.79 -17.77 -12.45
C ASP A 39 -9.61 -17.22 -11.26
N ARG A 40 -10.95 -17.20 -11.36
CA ARG A 40 -11.85 -16.69 -10.31
C ARG A 40 -11.76 -17.48 -9.00
N ARG A 41 -11.41 -18.76 -9.07
CA ARG A 41 -11.22 -19.58 -7.88
C ARG A 41 -9.93 -19.15 -7.18
N ALA A 42 -8.81 -19.22 -7.90
CA ALA A 42 -7.51 -18.81 -7.38
C ALA A 42 -7.51 -17.39 -6.82
N PHE A 43 -8.17 -16.43 -7.49
CA PHE A 43 -8.30 -15.07 -6.97
C PHE A 43 -9.07 -15.00 -5.64
N ARG A 44 -10.16 -15.77 -5.48
CA ARG A 44 -10.88 -15.82 -4.20
C ARG A 44 -10.04 -16.46 -3.10
N ASP A 45 -9.29 -17.50 -3.44
CA ASP A 45 -8.42 -18.18 -2.49
C ASP A 45 -7.29 -17.24 -2.03
N ALA A 46 -6.69 -16.48 -2.95
CA ALA A 46 -5.71 -15.45 -2.64
C ALA A 46 -6.29 -14.33 -1.76
N VAL A 47 -7.50 -13.83 -2.06
CA VAL A 47 -8.20 -12.85 -1.22
C VAL A 47 -8.48 -13.42 0.17
N LYS A 48 -8.96 -14.66 0.29
CA LYS A 48 -9.20 -15.30 1.60
C LYS A 48 -7.90 -15.43 2.41
N ALA A 49 -6.80 -15.74 1.73
CA ALA A 49 -5.50 -15.86 2.37
C ALA A 49 -4.99 -14.52 2.94
N THR A 50 -5.51 -13.36 2.56
CA THR A 50 -5.04 -12.07 3.12
C THR A 50 -5.29 -11.96 4.63
N ASP A 51 -6.32 -12.65 5.12
CA ASP A 51 -6.68 -12.66 6.54
C ASP A 51 -5.90 -13.73 7.34
N GLU A 52 -5.44 -14.80 6.68
CA GLU A 52 -4.86 -15.99 7.32
C GLU A 52 -3.35 -16.09 7.11
N ASN A 53 -2.87 -15.83 5.90
CA ASN A 53 -1.50 -15.99 5.46
C ASN A 53 -1.16 -15.02 4.31
N VAL A 54 -0.58 -13.87 4.67
CA VAL A 54 -0.21 -12.81 3.73
C VAL A 54 0.76 -13.32 2.65
N THR A 55 1.72 -14.17 3.00
CA THR A 55 2.67 -14.73 2.02
C THR A 55 1.95 -15.54 0.95
N ALA A 56 1.05 -16.45 1.36
CA ALA A 56 0.26 -17.24 0.42
C ALA A 56 -0.67 -16.38 -0.45
N ALA A 57 -1.23 -15.30 0.10
CA ALA A 57 -2.00 -14.34 -0.68
C ALA A 57 -1.14 -13.68 -1.77
N CYS A 58 0.07 -13.23 -1.41
CA CYS A 58 0.99 -12.60 -2.34
C CYS A 58 1.45 -13.53 -3.46
N ASP A 59 1.83 -14.77 -3.12
CA ASP A 59 2.16 -15.79 -4.12
C ASP A 59 0.98 -16.07 -5.06
N GLY A 60 -0.25 -16.11 -4.51
CA GLY A 60 -1.48 -16.27 -5.27
C GLY A 60 -1.73 -15.12 -6.25
N PHE A 61 -1.49 -13.87 -5.85
CA PHE A 61 -1.63 -12.71 -6.74
C PHE A 61 -0.55 -12.67 -7.82
N ASP A 62 0.71 -12.96 -7.47
CA ASP A 62 1.82 -13.02 -8.44
C ASP A 62 1.55 -14.10 -9.52
N ALA A 63 1.03 -15.27 -9.13
CA ALA A 63 0.65 -16.31 -10.08
C ALA A 63 -0.47 -15.86 -11.04
N LEU A 64 -1.42 -15.05 -10.55
CA LEU A 64 -2.57 -14.56 -11.34
C LEU A 64 -2.19 -13.49 -12.36
N GLU A 65 -1.09 -12.77 -12.15
CA GLU A 65 -0.62 -11.74 -13.09
C GLU A 65 -0.29 -12.36 -14.46
N THR A 66 0.35 -13.52 -14.47
CA THR A 66 0.78 -14.22 -15.70
C THR A 66 -0.39 -14.41 -16.68
N THR A 67 -1.58 -14.67 -16.16
CA THR A 67 -2.78 -14.89 -16.96
C THR A 67 -3.71 -13.68 -17.00
N ASN A 68 -3.53 -12.69 -16.13
CA ASN A 68 -4.34 -11.48 -16.05
C ASN A 68 -3.47 -10.21 -15.92
N PRO A 69 -2.57 -9.92 -16.88
CA PRO A 69 -1.51 -8.91 -16.73
C PRO A 69 -2.03 -7.46 -16.65
N ALA A 70 -3.28 -7.24 -17.06
CA ALA A 70 -3.94 -5.94 -17.04
C ALA A 70 -5.18 -5.94 -16.13
N HIS A 71 -5.25 -6.83 -15.12
CA HIS A 71 -6.38 -6.85 -14.21
C HIS A 71 -6.12 -5.96 -12.98
N VAL A 72 -6.88 -4.88 -12.86
CA VAL A 72 -6.67 -3.82 -11.86
C VAL A 72 -6.52 -4.33 -10.43
N SER A 73 -7.35 -5.29 -9.99
CA SER A 73 -7.28 -5.79 -8.61
C SER A 73 -6.10 -6.72 -8.38
N VAL A 74 -5.64 -7.44 -9.41
CA VAL A 74 -4.43 -8.28 -9.29
C VAL A 74 -3.22 -7.36 -9.16
N LEU A 75 -3.07 -6.41 -10.08
CA LEU A 75 -1.98 -5.42 -10.05
C LEU A 75 -1.94 -4.64 -8.73
N PHE A 76 -3.07 -4.13 -8.27
CA PHE A 76 -3.15 -3.41 -6.99
C PHE A 76 -2.75 -4.29 -5.80
N ASN A 77 -3.23 -5.52 -5.72
CA ASN A 77 -2.91 -6.41 -4.60
C ASN A 77 -1.44 -6.86 -4.62
N ILE A 78 -0.81 -7.00 -5.79
CA ILE A 78 0.65 -7.21 -5.89
C ILE A 78 1.38 -5.97 -5.36
N GLY A 79 0.95 -4.76 -5.74
CA GLY A 79 1.50 -3.52 -5.18
C GLY A 79 1.43 -3.46 -3.65
N LEU A 80 0.33 -3.91 -3.05
CA LEU A 80 0.20 -4.04 -1.59
C LEU A 80 1.19 -5.06 -1.01
N CYS A 81 1.38 -6.20 -1.68
CA CYS A 81 2.34 -7.23 -1.27
C CYS A 81 3.78 -6.71 -1.29
N ARG A 82 4.18 -6.02 -2.36
CA ARG A 82 5.51 -5.40 -2.49
C ARG A 82 5.72 -4.33 -1.41
N GLU A 83 4.71 -3.49 -1.18
CA GLU A 83 4.75 -2.47 -0.13
C GLU A 83 4.92 -3.10 1.27
N SER A 84 4.19 -4.18 1.56
CA SER A 84 4.28 -4.90 2.82
C SER A 84 5.66 -5.56 3.02
N ALA A 85 6.30 -5.99 1.93
CA ALA A 85 7.65 -6.54 1.94
C ALA A 85 8.75 -5.47 2.04
N GLY A 86 8.39 -4.19 1.95
CA GLY A 86 9.34 -3.06 1.92
C GLY A 86 9.95 -2.78 0.55
N ASP A 87 9.52 -3.50 -0.50
CA ASP A 87 9.84 -3.20 -1.89
C ASP A 87 8.98 -2.01 -2.36
N LEU A 88 9.39 -0.81 -1.94
CA LEU A 88 8.65 0.42 -2.20
C LEU A 88 8.69 0.81 -3.69
N GLU A 89 9.78 0.53 -4.38
CA GLU A 89 9.90 0.82 -5.81
C GLU A 89 9.00 -0.11 -6.64
N GLY A 90 9.02 -1.42 -6.36
CA GLY A 90 8.09 -2.37 -6.98
C GLY A 90 6.63 -2.02 -6.69
N ALA A 91 6.30 -1.60 -5.46
CA ALA A 91 4.95 -1.17 -5.13
C ALA A 91 4.47 0.03 -5.97
N LEU A 92 5.34 1.03 -6.22
CA LEU A 92 5.01 2.17 -7.07
C LEU A 92 4.70 1.75 -8.50
N ASP A 93 5.49 0.83 -9.07
CA ASP A 93 5.29 0.31 -10.42
C ASP A 93 3.91 -0.35 -10.56
N TYR A 94 3.58 -1.28 -9.65
CA TYR A 94 2.30 -1.99 -9.69
C TYR A 94 1.09 -1.08 -9.48
N TYR A 95 1.19 -0.09 -8.59
CA TYR A 95 0.11 0.90 -8.43
C TYR A 95 -0.04 1.80 -9.66
N ALA A 96 1.06 2.18 -10.32
CA ALA A 96 1.00 2.95 -11.56
C ALA A 96 0.32 2.15 -12.68
N ARG A 97 0.74 0.89 -12.90
CA ARG A 97 0.12 -0.03 -13.87
C ARG A 97 -1.37 -0.25 -13.60
N ALA A 98 -1.79 -0.35 -12.33
CA ALA A 98 -3.20 -0.46 -11.97
C ALA A 98 -4.01 0.80 -12.38
N LEU A 99 -3.42 2.01 -12.27
CA LEU A 99 -4.04 3.25 -12.71
C LEU A 99 -4.05 3.41 -14.24
N GLU A 100 -3.07 2.88 -14.95
CA GLU A 100 -3.09 2.86 -16.42
C GLU A 100 -4.27 2.04 -16.96
N VAL A 101 -4.63 0.96 -16.26
CA VAL A 101 -5.78 0.11 -16.60
C VAL A 101 -7.12 0.80 -16.26
N ASP A 102 -7.24 1.38 -15.06
CA ASP A 102 -8.46 2.03 -14.60
C ASP A 102 -8.12 3.32 -13.81
N PRO A 103 -8.01 4.48 -14.51
CA PRO A 103 -7.55 5.74 -13.91
C PRO A 103 -8.45 6.32 -12.82
N GLY A 104 -9.70 5.87 -12.73
CA GLY A 104 -10.71 6.42 -11.80
C GLY A 104 -10.70 5.79 -10.41
N ARG A 105 -9.59 5.19 -9.97
CA ARG A 105 -9.55 4.38 -8.73
C ARG A 105 -8.78 5.06 -7.60
N ASP A 106 -9.49 5.24 -6.49
CA ASP A 106 -8.93 5.82 -5.26
C ASP A 106 -7.86 4.91 -4.64
N TYR A 107 -8.06 3.59 -4.65
CA TYR A 107 -7.16 2.64 -3.97
C TYR A 107 -5.70 2.68 -4.47
N PRO A 108 -5.38 2.54 -5.78
CA PRO A 108 -3.99 2.64 -6.24
C PRO A 108 -3.39 4.04 -6.04
N THR A 109 -4.20 5.09 -6.20
CA THR A 109 -3.77 6.48 -5.93
C THR A 109 -3.37 6.66 -4.46
N ASP A 110 -4.15 6.12 -3.54
CA ASP A 110 -3.84 6.11 -2.10
C ASP A 110 -2.61 5.27 -1.79
N GLY A 111 -2.42 4.15 -2.50
CA GLY A 111 -1.20 3.34 -2.49
C GLY A 111 0.04 4.16 -2.84
N LEU A 112 0.03 4.83 -4.00
CA LEU A 112 1.12 5.71 -4.43
C LEU A 112 1.42 6.80 -3.40
N ARG A 113 0.39 7.45 -2.85
CA ARG A 113 0.56 8.51 -1.85
C ARG A 113 1.24 7.99 -0.59
N ARG A 114 0.81 6.82 -0.12
CA ARG A 114 1.35 6.17 1.08
C ARG A 114 2.80 5.73 0.89
N VAL A 115 3.12 5.06 -0.21
CA VAL A 115 4.48 4.62 -0.52
C VAL A 115 5.43 5.81 -0.66
N ARG A 116 5.06 6.85 -1.43
CA ARG A 116 5.88 8.06 -1.57
C ARG A 116 6.11 8.77 -0.24
N SER A 117 5.09 8.83 0.61
CA SER A 117 5.21 9.40 1.96
C SER A 117 6.20 8.61 2.82
N ARG A 118 6.18 7.27 2.74
CA ARG A 118 7.11 6.39 3.45
C ARG A 118 8.54 6.57 2.97
N MET A 119 8.77 6.54 1.65
CA MET A 119 10.10 6.75 1.07
C MET A 119 10.71 8.09 1.49
N ARG A 120 9.93 9.18 1.49
CA ARG A 120 10.41 10.49 1.97
C ARG A 120 10.81 10.43 3.45
N ALA A 121 10.00 9.79 4.29
CA ALA A 121 10.31 9.66 5.71
C ALA A 121 11.58 8.83 5.96
N GLU A 122 11.79 7.75 5.20
CA GLU A 122 13.01 6.92 5.27
C GLU A 122 14.25 7.71 4.81
N GLN A 123 14.14 8.52 3.75
CA GLN A 123 15.21 9.41 3.30
C GLN A 123 15.58 10.48 4.34
N ASP A 124 14.58 11.10 4.97
CA ASP A 124 14.80 12.11 6.00
C ASP A 124 15.42 11.52 7.25
N LEU A 125 15.02 10.30 7.64
CA LEU A 125 15.63 9.56 8.73
C LEU A 125 17.11 9.25 8.42
N ALA A 126 17.40 8.74 7.22
CA ALA A 126 18.77 8.40 6.80
C ALA A 126 19.71 9.62 6.85
N LYS A 127 19.24 10.80 6.42
CA LYS A 127 20.00 12.06 6.52
C LYS A 127 20.29 12.44 7.97
N ARG A 128 19.34 12.25 8.87
CA ARG A 128 19.52 12.57 10.31
C ARG A 128 20.52 11.64 10.98
N THR A 129 20.52 10.36 10.64
CA THR A 129 21.45 9.38 11.21
C THR A 129 22.87 9.47 10.66
N ALA A 130 23.07 10.21 9.57
CA ALA A 130 24.38 10.42 8.95
C ALA A 130 25.12 11.67 9.47
N LEU A 131 24.48 12.45 10.35
CA LEU A 131 25.06 13.59 11.07
C LEU A 131 25.63 13.14 12.43
#